data_AF-A0A1H9VQ38-F1
#
_entry.id   AF-A0A1H9VQ38-F1
#
_cell.length_a   1.000
_cell.length_b   1.000
_cell.length_c   1.000
_cell.angle_alpha   90.00
_cell.angle_beta   90.00
_cell.angle_gamma   90.00
#
_symmetry.space_group_name_H-M   'P 1'
#
loop_
_entity.id
_entity.type
_entity.pdbx_description
1 polymer ?
#
loop_
_entity_poly.entity_id
_entity_poly.type
_entity_poly.pdbx_seq_one_letter_code
_entity_poly.pdbx_strand_id
1 'polypeptide(L)'
;MKLKFGSKSQEFAVDGTVTGTKVTLTNDEGAFLPVMLSADKISLSNSELEEAALEVIYQENFPQRAENEKFNEISEKIAKYDEMIEKMQKAIDEAEKMTKLATATLNDFINNMYSDEDSEDETDTKN
;
A
#
# COMPACT_ATOMS: atom_id res chain seq x y z
N MET A 1 17.89 -8.97 29.79
CA MET A 1 18.69 -7.76 29.54
C MET A 1 17.82 -6.71 28.83
N LYS A 2 17.57 -5.55 29.43
CA LYS A 2 16.78 -4.46 28.81
C LYS A 2 17.72 -3.35 28.38
N LEU A 3 18.03 -3.31 27.09
CA LEU A 3 18.82 -2.24 26.48
C LEU A 3 17.98 -0.97 26.36
N LYS A 4 18.63 0.19 26.52
CA LYS A 4 18.04 1.53 26.38
C LYS A 4 19.02 2.45 25.66
N PHE A 5 18.52 3.53 25.11
CA PHE A 5 19.33 4.58 24.52
C PHE A 5 20.34 5.14 25.54
N GLY A 6 21.62 5.09 25.19
CA GLY A 6 22.71 5.73 25.92
C GLY A 6 23.16 7.02 25.25
N SER A 7 23.56 6.95 23.99
CA SER A 7 24.08 8.10 23.24
C SER A 7 23.94 7.95 21.73
N LYS A 8 24.07 9.07 21.00
CA LYS A 8 24.19 9.09 19.54
C LYS A 8 25.39 9.92 19.09
N SER A 9 26.02 9.52 17.99
CA SER A 9 27.04 10.30 17.28
C SER A 9 26.94 10.11 15.77
N GLN A 10 27.37 11.11 15.02
CA GLN A 10 27.60 10.97 13.59
C GLN A 10 29.00 10.38 13.40
N GLU A 11 29.12 9.36 12.56
CA GLU A 11 30.42 8.79 12.19
C GLU A 11 30.86 9.31 10.83
N PHE A 12 32.15 9.55 10.70
CA PHE A 12 32.77 10.11 9.51
C PHE A 12 33.89 9.17 9.04
N ALA A 13 34.03 9.06 7.72
CA ALA A 13 35.20 8.46 7.11
C ALA A 13 36.41 9.41 7.23
N VAL A 14 37.60 8.91 6.88
CA VAL A 14 38.87 9.66 6.97
C VAL A 14 38.86 10.93 6.11
N ASP A 15 38.09 10.94 5.03
CA ASP A 15 37.91 12.07 4.11
C ASP A 15 36.85 13.09 4.58
N GLY A 16 36.22 12.85 5.74
CA GLY A 16 35.14 13.69 6.27
C GLY A 16 33.75 13.35 5.73
N THR A 17 33.61 12.32 4.89
CA THR A 17 32.30 11.86 4.41
C THR A 17 31.50 11.27 5.57
N VAL A 18 30.22 11.65 5.68
CA VAL A 18 29.31 11.07 6.68
C VAL A 18 29.02 9.60 6.32
N THR A 19 29.29 8.69 7.24
CA THR A 19 29.14 7.23 7.01
C THR A 19 27.94 6.62 7.72
N GLY A 20 27.48 7.22 8.82
CA GLY A 20 26.33 6.69 9.53
C GLY A 20 26.05 7.41 10.84
N THR A 21 25.00 6.94 11.51
CA THR A 21 24.59 7.36 12.85
C THR A 21 24.88 6.22 13.81
N LYS A 22 25.84 6.39 14.71
CA LYS A 22 26.12 5.42 15.77
C LYS A 22 25.19 5.67 16.95
N VAL A 23 24.41 4.68 17.32
CA VAL A 23 23.58 4.67 18.52
C VAL A 23 24.21 3.69 19.51
N THR A 24 24.50 4.14 20.72
CA THR A 24 24.96 3.26 21.79
C THR A 24 23.79 2.88 22.66
N LEU A 25 23.52 1.58 22.75
CA LEU A 25 22.56 1.02 23.67
C LEU A 25 23.26 0.52 24.94
N THR A 26 22.69 0.84 26.10
CA THR A 26 23.25 0.48 27.41
C THR A 26 22.20 -0.12 28.33
N ASN A 27 22.62 -0.63 29.48
CA ASN A 27 21.73 -1.03 30.56
C ASN A 27 22.38 -0.80 31.94
N ASP A 28 21.61 -1.02 32.99
CA ASP A 28 22.07 -0.84 34.38
C ASP A 28 23.08 -1.93 34.82
N GLU A 29 23.29 -2.97 34.01
CA GLU A 29 24.22 -4.09 34.25
C GLU A 29 25.58 -3.88 33.56
N GLY A 30 25.82 -2.70 32.96
CA GLY A 30 27.09 -2.35 32.33
C GLY A 30 27.19 -2.70 30.84
N ALA A 31 26.07 -2.98 30.17
CA ALA A 31 26.04 -3.19 28.74
C ALA A 31 26.48 -1.95 27.96
N PHE A 32 27.21 -2.20 26.88
CA PHE A 32 27.63 -1.17 25.95
C PHE A 32 27.61 -1.76 24.54
N LEU A 33 26.55 -1.48 23.80
CA LEU A 33 26.32 -2.05 22.47
C LEU A 33 26.17 -0.92 21.43
N PRO A 34 27.23 -0.61 20.67
CA PRO A 34 27.13 0.33 19.55
C PRO A 34 26.43 -0.35 18.36
N VAL A 35 25.41 0.32 17.83
CA VAL A 35 24.66 -0.07 16.64
C VAL A 35 24.79 1.02 15.59
N MET A 36 25.11 0.63 14.36
CA MET A 36 25.29 1.55 13.26
C MET A 36 24.01 1.65 12.43
N LEU A 37 23.45 2.86 12.37
CA LEU A 37 22.27 3.20 11.59
C LEU A 37 22.66 4.06 10.37
N SER A 38 21.73 4.22 9.43
CA SER A 38 21.89 5.11 8.28
C SER A 38 22.21 6.55 8.71
N ALA A 39 22.99 7.25 7.88
CA ALA A 39 23.49 8.60 8.17
C ALA A 39 22.38 9.64 8.40
N ASP A 40 21.29 9.54 7.66
CA ASP A 40 20.11 10.40 7.69
C ASP A 40 19.31 10.30 8.99
N LYS A 41 19.46 9.18 9.72
CA LYS A 41 18.74 8.94 10.98
C LYS A 41 19.23 9.79 12.16
N ILE A 42 20.33 10.53 12.02
CA ILE A 42 20.89 11.37 13.09
C ILE A 42 19.88 12.36 13.67
N SER A 43 18.94 12.82 12.84
CA SER A 43 17.90 13.79 13.20
C SER A 43 16.74 13.21 14.00
N LEU A 44 16.62 11.88 14.08
CA LEU A 44 15.57 11.20 14.83
C LEU A 44 15.70 11.47 16.34
N SER A 45 14.56 11.38 17.03
CA SER A 45 14.50 11.44 18.49
C SER A 45 15.19 10.23 19.11
N ASN A 46 15.54 10.34 20.39
CA ASN A 46 16.21 9.25 21.10
C ASN A 46 15.34 7.97 21.16
N SER A 47 14.02 8.12 21.25
CA SER A 47 13.09 6.99 21.27
C SER A 47 13.05 6.27 19.92
N GLU A 48 12.99 7.03 18.82
CA GLU A 48 13.00 6.46 17.47
C GLU A 48 14.34 5.79 17.16
N LEU A 49 15.45 6.36 17.65
CA LEU A 49 16.79 5.76 17.53
C LEU A 49 16.94 4.48 18.36
N GLU A 50 16.35 4.43 19.56
CA GLU A 50 16.31 3.23 20.39
C GLU A 50 15.60 2.09 19.65
N GLU A 51 14.41 2.35 19.14
CA GLU A 51 13.62 1.36 18.40
C GLU A 51 14.35 0.89 17.14
N ALA A 52 14.88 1.82 16.34
CA ALA A 52 15.63 1.47 15.14
C ALA A 52 16.89 0.65 15.44
N ALA A 53 17.60 0.94 16.54
CA ALA A 53 18.78 0.18 16.94
C ALA A 53 18.42 -1.22 17.48
N LEU A 54 17.33 -1.33 18.25
CA LEU A 54 16.81 -2.63 18.72
C LEU A 54 16.35 -3.51 17.56
N GLU A 55 15.72 -2.91 16.54
CA GLU A 55 15.29 -3.61 15.33
C GLU A 55 16.49 -4.19 14.55
N VAL A 56 17.58 -3.44 14.42
CA VAL A 56 18.82 -3.97 13.80
C VAL A 56 19.35 -5.17 14.58
N ILE A 57 19.42 -5.07 15.91
CA ILE A 57 19.84 -6.18 16.78
C ILE A 57 18.91 -7.38 16.61
N TYR A 58 17.60 -7.15 16.52
CA TYR A 58 16.62 -8.22 16.33
C TYR A 58 16.83 -8.94 15.00
N GLN A 59 17.02 -8.19 13.91
CA GLN A 59 17.29 -8.73 12.58
C GLN A 59 18.60 -9.52 12.53
N GLU A 60 19.67 -9.02 13.14
CA GLU A 60 20.97 -9.70 13.15
C GLU A 60 20.95 -10.99 13.99
N ASN A 61 20.22 -11.01 15.10
CA ASN A 61 20.16 -12.19 15.98
C ASN A 61 19.10 -13.21 15.57
N PHE A 62 18.03 -12.78 14.89
CA PHE A 62 16.90 -13.63 14.52
C PHE A 62 16.49 -13.45 13.05
N PRO A 63 17.41 -13.61 12.07
CA PRO A 63 17.16 -13.30 10.67
C PRO A 63 15.95 -14.05 10.10
N GLN A 64 15.81 -15.34 10.41
CA GLN A 64 14.68 -16.15 9.95
C GLN A 64 13.33 -15.69 10.54
N ARG A 65 13.30 -15.17 11.78
CA ARG A 65 12.05 -14.67 12.37
C ARG A 65 11.70 -13.30 11.81
N ALA A 66 12.68 -12.40 11.70
CA ALA A 66 12.48 -11.08 11.13
C ALA A 66 12.02 -11.16 9.66
N GLU A 67 12.58 -12.10 8.88
CA GLU A 67 12.10 -12.40 7.53
C GLU A 67 10.67 -12.92 7.55
N ASN A 68 10.37 -13.95 8.35
CA ASN A 68 9.02 -14.52 8.41
C ASN A 68 7.95 -13.49 8.83
N GLU A 69 8.25 -12.61 9.78
CA GLU A 69 7.33 -11.54 10.21
C GLU A 69 7.07 -10.55 9.07
N LYS A 70 8.11 -10.09 8.37
CA LYS A 70 7.96 -9.21 7.19
C LYS A 70 7.19 -9.90 6.07
N PHE A 71 7.45 -11.17 5.80
CA PHE A 71 6.71 -11.95 4.80
C PHE A 71 5.24 -12.12 5.17
N ASN A 72 4.93 -12.33 6.45
CA ASN A 72 3.55 -12.40 6.92
C ASN A 72 2.82 -11.07 6.72
N GLU A 73 3.43 -9.94 7.10
CA GLU A 73 2.84 -8.61 6.87
C GLU A 73 2.59 -8.32 5.40
N ILE A 74 3.53 -8.70 4.52
CA ILE A 74 3.38 -8.57 3.07
C ILE A 74 2.24 -9.45 2.58
N SER A 75 2.17 -10.70 3.04
CA SER A 75 1.11 -11.66 2.67
C SER A 75 -0.27 -11.15 3.08
N GLU A 76 -0.41 -10.57 4.27
CA GLU A 76 -1.65 -9.94 4.72
C GLU A 76 -2.06 -8.75 3.85
N LYS A 77 -1.10 -7.92 3.44
CA LYS A 77 -1.36 -6.79 2.53
C LYS A 77 -1.80 -7.29 1.14
N ILE A 78 -1.16 -8.35 0.62
CA ILE A 78 -1.53 -8.97 -0.65
C ILE A 78 -2.96 -9.51 -0.56
N ALA A 79 -3.30 -10.27 0.49
CA ALA A 79 -4.66 -10.79 0.68
C ALA A 79 -5.72 -9.68 0.71
N LYS A 80 -5.43 -8.55 1.38
CA LYS A 80 -6.33 -7.37 1.37
C LYS A 80 -6.49 -6.76 -0.02
N TYR A 81 -5.43 -6.73 -0.83
CA TYR A 81 -5.52 -6.24 -2.20
C TYR A 81 -6.31 -7.20 -3.09
N ASP A 82 -6.13 -8.51 -2.93
CA ASP A 82 -6.91 -9.51 -3.68
C ASP A 82 -8.41 -9.36 -3.38
N GLU A 83 -8.80 -9.23 -2.10
CA GLU A 83 -10.20 -8.95 -1.73
C GLU A 83 -10.73 -7.65 -2.35
N MET A 84 -9.90 -6.60 -2.42
CA MET A 84 -10.28 -5.33 -3.01
C MET A 84 -10.46 -5.46 -4.53
N ILE A 85 -9.57 -6.20 -5.20
CA ILE A 85 -9.64 -6.48 -6.63
C ILE A 85 -10.91 -7.28 -6.95
N GLU A 86 -11.23 -8.31 -6.18
CA GLU A 86 -12.48 -9.08 -6.36
C GLU A 86 -13.72 -8.19 -6.22
N LYS A 87 -13.76 -7.32 -5.21
CA LYS A 87 -14.86 -6.36 -5.03
C LYS A 87 -14.97 -5.38 -6.19
N MET A 88 -13.84 -4.87 -6.69
CA MET A 88 -13.82 -3.97 -7.85
C MET A 88 -14.30 -4.68 -9.11
N GLN A 89 -13.86 -5.91 -9.37
CA GLN A 89 -14.31 -6.68 -10.52
C GLN A 89 -15.82 -6.90 -10.48
N LYS A 90 -16.36 -7.28 -9.32
CA LYS A 90 -17.81 -7.44 -9.14
C LYS A 90 -18.57 -6.13 -9.40
N ALA A 91 -18.06 -5.00 -8.90
CA ALA A 91 -18.67 -3.70 -9.13
C ALA A 91 -18.65 -3.30 -10.62
N ILE A 92 -17.56 -3.61 -11.34
CA ILE A 92 -17.45 -3.41 -12.79
C ILE A 92 -18.47 -4.27 -13.53
N ASP A 93 -18.58 -5.56 -13.20
CA ASP A 93 -19.55 -6.47 -13.83
C ASP A 93 -21.00 -6.03 -13.60
N GLU A 94 -21.32 -5.54 -12.39
CA GLU A 94 -22.64 -4.99 -12.07
C GLU A 94 -22.92 -3.70 -12.84
N ALA A 95 -21.93 -2.81 -12.94
CA ALA A 95 -22.03 -1.59 -13.73
C ALA A 95 -22.25 -1.91 -15.21
N GLU A 96 -21.49 -2.83 -15.79
CA GLU A 96 -21.67 -3.27 -17.18
C GLU A 96 -23.08 -3.84 -17.44
N LYS A 97 -23.61 -4.65 -16.52
CA LYS A 97 -24.97 -5.18 -16.62
C LYS A 97 -26.00 -4.05 -16.59
N MET A 98 -25.85 -3.10 -15.67
CA MET A 98 -26.75 -1.94 -15.61
C MET A 98 -26.67 -1.08 -16.88
N THR A 99 -25.47 -0.83 -17.41
CA THR A 99 -25.29 -0.08 -18.67
C THR A 99 -25.94 -0.80 -19.86
N LYS A 100 -25.78 -2.12 -19.97
CA LYS A 100 -26.44 -2.93 -21.01
C LYS A 100 -27.96 -2.88 -20.90
N LEU A 101 -28.49 -3.01 -19.69
CA LEU A 101 -29.94 -2.92 -19.44
C LEU A 101 -30.49 -1.54 -19.76
N ALA A 102 -29.83 -0.47 -19.31
CA ALA A 102 -30.23 0.90 -19.63
C ALA A 102 -30.23 1.16 -21.15
N THR A 103 -29.22 0.66 -21.86
CA THR A 103 -29.12 0.77 -23.32
C THR A 103 -30.27 0.03 -24.01
N ALA A 104 -30.58 -1.19 -23.56
CA ALA A 104 -31.69 -1.98 -24.11
C ALA A 104 -33.04 -1.29 -23.89
N THR A 105 -33.31 -0.79 -22.68
CA THR A 105 -34.54 -0.06 -22.37
C THR A 105 -34.67 1.22 -23.19
N LEU A 106 -33.57 1.95 -23.40
CA LEU A 106 -33.57 3.15 -24.24
C LEU A 106 -33.91 2.81 -25.70
N ASN A 107 -33.30 1.75 -26.24
CA ASN A 107 -33.60 1.29 -27.60
C ASN A 107 -35.06 0.84 -27.77
N ASP A 108 -35.62 0.14 -26.77
CA ASP A 108 -37.02 -0.27 -26.77
C ASP A 108 -37.96 0.94 -26.73
N PHE A 109 -37.65 1.94 -25.91
CA PHE A 109 -38.40 3.20 -25.87
C PHE A 109 -38.36 3.93 -27.23
N ILE A 110 -37.19 4.02 -27.86
CA ILE A 110 -37.03 4.59 -29.20
C ILE A 110 -37.92 3.83 -30.20
N ASN A 111 -37.82 2.50 -30.25
CA ASN A 111 -38.61 1.70 -31.18
C ASN A 111 -40.12 1.90 -30.99
N ASN A 112 -40.61 1.91 -29.75
CA ASN A 112 -42.04 2.15 -29.47
C ASN A 112 -42.50 3.56 -29.90
N MET A 113 -41.65 4.58 -29.79
CA MET A 113 -41.98 5.96 -30.21
C MET A 113 -41.99 6.15 -31.72
N TYR A 114 -41.16 5.39 -32.46
CA TYR A 114 -41.03 5.50 -33.92
C TYR A 114 -41.83 4.42 -34.68
N SER A 115 -42.50 3.49 -34.00
CA SER A 115 -43.33 2.46 -34.65
C SER A 115 -44.72 2.96 -35.08
N ASP A 116 -45.12 4.16 -34.66
CA ASP A 116 -46.44 4.75 -34.97
C ASP A 116 -46.42 5.73 -36.18
N GLU A 117 -45.29 5.93 -36.87
CA GLU A 117 -45.19 6.88 -38.00
C GLU A 117 -45.28 6.24 -39.41
N ASP A 118 -45.38 4.92 -39.54
CA ASP A 118 -45.42 4.22 -40.85
C ASP A 118 -46.77 3.54 -41.17
N SER A 119 -47.89 4.04 -40.65
CA SER A 119 -49.22 3.64 -41.13
C SER A 119 -50.02 4.83 -41.67
N GLU A 120 -50.15 4.83 -43.00
CA GLU A 120 -51.10 5.59 -43.83
C GLU A 120 -50.67 6.99 -44.31
N ASP A 121 -49.78 7.03 -45.30
CA ASP A 121 -49.93 7.97 -46.42
C ASP A 121 -49.39 7.35 -47.74
N GLU A 122 -50.06 6.31 -48.25
CA GLU A 122 -49.90 5.89 -49.65
C GLU A 122 -51.22 6.07 -50.43
N THR A 123 -51.29 7.24 -51.07
CA THR A 123 -51.76 7.46 -52.44
C THR A 123 -53.11 6.88 -52.85
N ASP A 124 -54.12 7.75 -52.99
CA ASP A 124 -55.16 7.58 -54.02
C ASP A 124 -55.41 8.90 -54.75
N THR A 125 -54.67 9.11 -55.84
CA THR A 125 -55.08 9.97 -56.95
C THR A 125 -55.14 9.13 -58.22
N LYS A 126 -56.35 8.70 -58.60
CA LYS A 126 -56.68 8.28 -59.95
C LYS A 126 -58.04 8.85 -60.36
N ASN A 127 -57.96 9.67 -61.42
CA ASN A 127 -58.97 10.15 -62.38
C ASN A 127 -60.44 9.76 -62.20
#